data_AF-A0A969WW87-F1
#
_entry.id   AF-A0A969WW87-F1
#
_cell.length_a   1.000
_cell.length_b   1.000
_cell.length_c   1.000
_cell.angle_alpha   90.00
_cell.angle_beta   90.00
_cell.angle_gamma   90.00
#
_symmetry.space_group_name_H-M   'P 1'
#
loop_
_entity.id
_entity.type
_entity.pdbx_description
1 polymer ?
#
loop_
_entity_poly.entity_id
_entity_poly.type
_entity_poly.pdbx_seq_one_letter_code
_entity_poly.pdbx_strand_id
1 'polypeptide(L)' 'ITERSLITQCRLLNSVRSDNNPHGFTIEAFEIKENKDLQVLKR' A
#
# COMPACT_ATOMS: atom_id res chain seq x y z
N ILE A 1 -13.97 15.33 2.22
CA ILE A 1 -13.40 13.96 2.23
C ILE A 1 -13.19 13.56 0.78
N THR A 2 -12.03 13.03 0.41
CA THR A 2 -11.74 12.59 -0.96
C THR A 2 -11.50 11.09 -0.94
N GLU A 3 -12.19 10.34 -1.78
CA GLU A 3 -11.93 8.92 -2.01
C GLU A 3 -11.07 8.75 -3.25
N ARG A 4 -10.12 7.81 -3.18
CA ARG A 4 -9.12 7.58 -4.23
C ARG A 4 -8.95 6.08 -4.48
N SER A 5 -8.71 5.73 -5.73
CA SER A 5 -8.18 4.43 -6.14
C SER A 5 -6.65 4.52 -6.16
N LEU A 6 -5.98 3.63 -5.43
CA LEU A 6 -4.53 3.50 -5.45
C LEU A 6 -4.16 2.05 -5.77
N ILE A 7 -3.64 1.82 -6.96
CA ILE A 7 -3.15 0.51 -7.40
C ILE A 7 -1.63 0.55 -7.32
N THR A 8 -1.06 -0.39 -6.57
CA THR A 8 0.39 -0.53 -6.42
C THR A 8 0.84 -1.94 -6.72
N GLN A 9 2.11 -2.06 -7.10
CA GLN A 9 2.79 -3.32 -7.32
C GLN A 9 4.04 -3.33 -6.45
N CYS A 10 4.38 -4.49 -5.88
CA CYS A 10 5.62 -4.64 -5.13
C CYS A 10 6.05 -6.11 -5.10
N ARG A 11 7.26 -6.36 -4.60
CA ARG A 11 7.78 -7.68 -4.28
C ARG A 11 7.77 -7.88 -2.77
N LEU A 12 7.20 -8.99 -2.32
CA LEU A 12 7.24 -9.38 -0.91
C LEU A 12 8.40 -10.35 -0.69
N LEU A 13 9.27 -10.01 0.24
CA LEU A 13 10.34 -10.88 0.72
C LEU A 13 9.97 -11.37 2.12
N ASN A 14 9.86 -12.67 2.32
CA ASN A 14 9.57 -13.21 3.66
C ASN A 14 10.68 -12.81 4.65
N SER A 15 10.27 -12.47 5.87
CA SER A 15 11.13 -12.05 6.96
C SER A 15 10.63 -12.64 8.28
N VAL A 16 11.46 -12.62 9.31
CA VAL A 16 11.10 -13.15 10.63
C VAL A 16 10.00 -12.27 11.23
N ARG A 17 8.91 -12.91 11.68
CA ARG A 17 7.84 -12.21 12.43
C ARG A 17 8.38 -11.71 13.76
N SER A 18 8.04 -10.48 14.09
CA SER A 18 8.42 -9.82 15.34
C SER A 18 7.37 -8.78 15.70
N ASP A 19 7.46 -8.20 16.89
CA ASP A 19 6.58 -7.12 17.31
C ASP A 19 6.63 -5.92 16.35
N ASN A 20 7.81 -5.67 15.76
CA ASN A 20 8.03 -4.60 14.79
C ASN A 20 7.70 -5.00 13.33
N ASN A 21 7.55 -6.30 13.04
CA ASN A 21 7.10 -6.81 11.75
C ASN A 21 6.18 -8.02 11.95
N PRO A 22 4.93 -7.81 12.40
CA PRO A 22 4.02 -8.90 12.70
C PRO A 22 3.59 -9.67 11.44
N HIS A 23 3.66 -9.01 10.28
CA HIS A 23 3.29 -9.60 8.99
C HIS A 23 4.33 -10.64 8.51
N GLY A 24 5.61 -10.45 8.84
CA GLY A 24 6.68 -11.40 8.50
C GLY A 24 7.13 -11.31 7.05
N PHE A 25 7.07 -10.13 6.46
CA PHE A 25 7.67 -9.85 5.16
C PHE A 25 8.15 -8.41 5.09
N THR A 26 9.10 -8.15 4.19
CA THR A 26 9.56 -6.83 3.80
C THR A 26 9.03 -6.54 2.40
N ILE A 27 8.57 -5.31 2.18
CA ILE A 27 8.15 -4.83 0.87
C ILE A 27 9.37 -4.24 0.16
N GLU A 28 9.60 -4.68 -1.07
CA GLU A 28 10.62 -4.13 -1.95
C GLU A 28 10.04 -3.76 -3.32
N ALA A 29 10.77 -2.90 -4.05
CA ALA A 29 10.36 -2.44 -5.38
C ALA A 29 8.91 -1.95 -5.42
N PHE A 30 8.53 -1.13 -4.42
CA PHE A 30 7.18 -0.57 -4.33
C PHE A 30 6.96 0.46 -5.44
N GLU A 31 6.00 0.18 -6.32
CA GLU A 31 5.68 0.98 -7.50
C GLU A 31 4.19 1.35 -7.48
N ILE A 32 3.89 2.61 -7.77
CA ILE A 32 2.51 3.09 -7.94
C ILE A 32 2.13 2.92 -9.41
N LYS A 33 1.14 2.07 -9.69
CA LYS A 33 0.61 1.84 -11.04
C LYS A 33 -0.51 2.82 -11.39
N GLU A 34 -1.38 3.13 -10.43
CA GLU A 34 -2.47 4.08 -10.62
C GLU A 34 -2.73 4.83 -9.31
N ASN A 35 -2.94 6.14 -9.40
CA ASN A 35 -3.41 6.96 -8.28
C ASN A 35 -4.45 7.96 -8.82
N LYS A 36 -5.73 7.68 -8.59
CA LYS A 36 -6.85 8.42 -9.16
C LYS A 36 -7.85 8.83 -8.09
N ASP A 37 -8.30 10.09 -8.15
CA ASP A 37 -9.43 10.56 -7.33
C ASP A 37 -10.75 9.99 -7.88
N LEU A 38 -11.55 9.38 -7.01
CA LEU A 38 -12.86 8.80 -7.33
C LEU A 38 -13.99 9.76 -7.03
N GLN A 39 -13.99 10.36 -5.83
CA GLN A 39 -15.00 11.35 -5.45
C GLN A 39 -14.49 12.33 -4.40
N VAL A 40 -14.99 13.56 -4.44
CA VAL A 40 -14.74 14.59 -3.42
C VAL A 40 -16.06 14.95 -2.76
N LEU A 41 -16.26 14.48 -1.54
CA LEU A 41 -17.38 14.83 -0.67
C LEU A 41 -17.07 16.14 0.04
N LYS A 42 -17.84 17.20 -0.27
CA LYS A 42 -17.81 18.44 0.52
C LYS A 42 -18.45 18.17 1.88
N ARG A 43 -17.82 18.65 2.94
CA ARG A 43 -18.29 18.51 4.32
C ARG A 43 -19.32 19.58 4.64
#